data_AF-A0A537PIW9-F1
#
_entry.id   AF-A0A537PIW9-F1
#
_cell.length_a   1.000
_cell.length_b   1.000
_cell.length_c   1.000
_cell.angle_alpha   90.00
_cell.angle_beta   90.00
_cell.angle_gamma   90.00
#
_symmetry.space_group_name_H-M   'P 1'
#
loop_
_entity.id
_entity.type
_entity.pdbx_description
1 polymer ?
#
loop_
_entity_poly.entity_id
_entity_poly.type
_entity_poly.pdbx_seq_one_letter_code
_entity_poly.pdbx_strand_id
1 'polypeptide(L)'
;MLRGKIRSIALAALAVAAMAAPAPAAPCRNNTGSFERWLDGFKQEAASQGVSRATISAALDGMSFDQAIINRDHGQGVFQQSFLQFSDRMVSRDRLTTGPRLMQKHAALFARIEQQYGVPAPVLVAFWGLESDFGSNNGRYPILRAVATL
;
A
#
# COMPACT_ATOMS: atom_id res chain seq x y z
N MET A 1 -59.35 -27.32 1.35
CA MET A 1 -57.95 -27.36 1.84
C MET A 1 -56.95 -26.48 1.06
N LEU A 2 -57.31 -25.83 -0.06
CA LEU A 2 -56.37 -25.06 -0.89
C LEU A 2 -56.22 -23.57 -0.56
N ARG A 3 -57.17 -22.97 0.18
CA ARG A 3 -57.13 -21.53 0.54
C ARG A 3 -56.22 -21.15 1.71
N GLY A 4 -55.87 -22.12 2.57
CA GLY A 4 -55.02 -21.89 3.75
C GLY A 4 -53.52 -21.82 3.43
N LYS A 5 -53.06 -22.61 2.44
CA LYS A 5 -51.63 -22.67 2.07
C LYS A 5 -51.13 -21.42 1.32
N ILE A 6 -52.03 -20.69 0.66
CA ILE A 6 -51.69 -19.48 -0.11
C ILE A 6 -51.39 -18.28 0.83
N ARG A 7 -52.05 -18.20 1.99
CA ARG A 7 -51.78 -17.15 2.99
C ARG A 7 -50.44 -17.34 3.72
N SER A 8 -50.02 -18.59 3.95
CA SER A 8 -48.74 -18.87 4.62
C SER A 8 -47.52 -18.62 3.74
N ILE A 9 -47.65 -18.74 2.41
CA ILE A 9 -46.56 -18.45 1.47
C ILE A 9 -46.38 -16.92 1.30
N ALA A 10 -47.47 -16.16 1.35
CA ALA A 10 -47.42 -14.70 1.23
C ALA A 10 -46.71 -14.02 2.42
N LEU A 11 -46.80 -14.58 3.64
CA LEU A 11 -46.08 -14.04 4.81
C LEU A 11 -44.59 -14.38 4.81
N ALA A 12 -44.21 -15.56 4.29
CA ALA A 12 -42.80 -15.97 4.21
C ALA A 12 -42.03 -15.18 3.14
N ALA A 13 -42.68 -14.80 2.04
CA ALA A 13 -42.07 -13.97 0.99
C ALA A 13 -41.79 -12.53 1.45
N LEU A 14 -42.57 -11.99 2.39
CA LEU A 14 -42.38 -10.64 2.92
C LEU A 14 -41.22 -10.55 3.94
N ALA A 15 -40.92 -11.64 4.64
CA ALA A 15 -39.82 -11.70 5.61
C ALA A 15 -38.44 -11.82 4.97
N VAL A 16 -38.33 -12.44 3.78
CA VAL A 16 -37.04 -12.59 3.06
C VAL A 16 -36.66 -11.31 2.32
N ALA A 17 -37.62 -10.48 1.92
CA ALA A 17 -37.35 -9.19 1.28
C ALA A 17 -36.79 -8.12 2.25
N ALA A 18 -36.97 -8.28 3.56
CA ALA A 18 -36.50 -7.33 4.57
C ALA A 18 -35.00 -7.48 4.92
N MET A 19 -34.33 -8.55 4.48
CA MET A 19 -32.90 -8.80 4.74
C MET A 19 -31.98 -8.35 3.60
N ALA A 20 -32.54 -7.83 2.49
CA ALA A 20 -31.79 -7.30 1.35
C ALA A 20 -31.72 -5.76 1.38
N ALA A 21 -31.64 -5.15 2.56
CA ALA A 21 -31.30 -3.74 2.65
C ALA A 21 -29.86 -3.57 2.14
N PRO A 22 -29.60 -2.72 1.13
CA PRO A 22 -28.23 -2.39 0.76
C PRO A 22 -27.56 -1.82 2.00
N ALA A 23 -26.50 -2.48 2.47
CA ALA A 23 -25.66 -1.90 3.51
C ALA A 23 -25.21 -0.52 3.00
N PRO A 24 -25.32 0.55 3.81
CA PRO A 24 -24.77 1.83 3.41
C PRO A 24 -23.30 1.60 3.09
N ALA A 25 -22.93 1.80 1.82
CA ALA A 25 -21.53 1.85 1.44
C ALA A 25 -20.90 2.92 2.33
N ALA A 26 -19.86 2.54 3.08
CA ALA A 26 -19.06 3.54 3.77
C ALA A 26 -18.68 4.60 2.73
N PRO A 27 -18.78 5.90 3.05
CA PRO A 27 -18.46 6.95 2.10
C PRO A 27 -16.97 6.87 1.75
N CYS A 28 -16.63 6.07 0.74
CA CYS A 28 -15.30 5.93 0.18
C CYS A 28 -15.01 7.17 -0.68
N ARG A 29 -14.88 8.35 -0.07
CA ARG A 29 -14.23 9.55 -0.66
C ARG A 29 -14.41 10.88 0.07
N ASN A 30 -15.22 10.96 1.11
CA ASN A 30 -15.43 12.24 1.80
C ASN A 30 -14.60 12.31 3.08
N ASN A 31 -13.29 12.48 2.94
CA ASN A 31 -12.48 13.00 4.03
C ASN A 31 -12.83 14.48 4.23
N THR A 32 -13.90 14.74 4.98
CA THR A 32 -14.35 16.08 5.36
C THR A 32 -13.64 16.58 6.63
N GLY A 33 -12.71 15.80 7.18
CA GLY A 33 -11.89 16.16 8.33
C GLY A 33 -10.69 17.02 7.92
N SER A 34 -10.20 17.85 8.84
CA SER A 34 -8.91 18.51 8.66
C SER A 34 -7.77 17.55 9.02
N PHE A 35 -6.64 17.65 8.32
CA PHE A 35 -5.45 16.86 8.60
C PHE A 35 -4.98 17.06 10.05
N GLU A 36 -5.06 18.28 10.57
CA GLU A 36 -4.67 18.63 11.93
C GLU A 36 -5.51 17.88 12.96
N ARG A 37 -6.83 17.74 12.71
CA ARG A 37 -7.72 17.01 13.61
C ARG A 37 -7.41 15.51 13.60
N TRP A 38 -7.13 14.95 12.42
CA TRP A 38 -6.68 13.57 12.31
C TRP A 38 -5.34 13.37 13.06
N LEU A 39 -4.38 14.29 12.87
CA LEU A 39 -3.06 14.22 13.48
C LEU A 39 -3.15 14.26 15.01
N ASP A 40 -4.00 15.13 15.57
CA ASP A 40 -4.23 15.20 17.02
C ASP A 40 -4.84 13.90 17.56
N GLY A 41 -5.81 13.32 16.85
CA GLY A 41 -6.37 12.01 17.18
C GLY A 41 -5.32 10.91 17.12
N PHE A 42 -4.49 10.90 16.07
CA PHE A 42 -3.42 9.93 15.89
C PHE A 42 -2.35 10.03 16.97
N LYS A 43 -2.00 11.24 17.43
CA LYS A 43 -1.09 11.45 18.58
C LYS A 43 -1.66 10.84 19.86
N GLN A 44 -2.97 10.95 20.09
CA GLN A 44 -3.63 10.33 21.25
C GLN A 44 -3.64 8.81 21.15
N GLU A 45 -3.90 8.26 19.96
CA GLU A 45 -3.84 6.83 19.71
C GLU A 45 -2.42 6.28 19.91
N ALA A 46 -1.39 6.92 19.37
CA ALA A 46 -0.01 6.52 19.58
C ALA A 46 0.37 6.52 21.07
N ALA A 47 -0.09 7.53 21.82
CA ALA A 47 0.12 7.59 23.27
C ALA A 47 -0.59 6.46 24.02
N SER A 48 -1.82 6.09 23.61
CA SER A 48 -2.56 4.98 24.22
C SER A 48 -1.93 3.62 23.94
N GLN A 49 -1.19 3.49 22.84
CA GLN A 49 -0.37 2.33 22.50
C GLN A 49 1.01 2.33 23.20
N GLY A 50 1.28 3.30 24.07
CA GLY A 50 2.49 3.35 24.88
C GLY A 50 3.69 4.06 24.22
N VAL A 51 3.49 4.74 23.08
CA VAL A 51 4.55 5.56 22.48
C VAL A 51 4.81 6.77 23.37
N SER A 52 6.09 7.03 23.69
CA SER A 52 6.45 8.12 24.59
C SER A 52 6.07 9.48 24.02
N ARG A 53 5.68 10.42 24.88
CA ARG A 53 5.38 11.81 24.47
C ARG A 53 6.55 12.46 23.73
N ALA A 54 7.79 12.17 24.15
CA ALA A 54 8.99 12.69 23.50
C ALA A 54 9.13 12.16 22.06
N THR A 55 8.86 10.87 21.84
CA THR A 55 8.87 10.26 20.50
C THR A 55 7.77 10.83 19.63
N ILE A 56 6.55 10.97 20.15
CA ILE A 56 5.42 11.56 19.43
C ILE A 56 5.74 12.99 19.00
N SER A 57 6.25 13.80 19.92
CA SER A 57 6.65 15.18 19.64
C SER A 57 7.74 15.24 18.57
N ALA A 58 8.82 14.46 18.73
CA ALA A 58 9.93 14.44 17.78
C ALA A 58 9.52 13.99 16.37
N ALA A 59 8.56 13.08 16.24
CA ALA A 59 8.14 12.52 14.96
C ALA A 59 7.02 13.31 14.28
N LEU A 60 6.07 13.86 15.05
CA LEU A 60 4.80 14.36 14.55
C LEU A 60 4.57 15.86 14.77
N ASP A 61 5.41 16.55 15.54
CA ASP A 61 5.30 18.00 15.66
C ASP A 61 5.80 18.69 14.39
N GLY A 62 5.05 19.69 13.92
CA GLY A 62 5.28 20.33 12.63
C GLY A 62 4.94 19.44 11.42
N MET A 63 4.32 18.27 11.63
CA MET A 63 3.81 17.46 10.52
C MET A 63 2.71 18.24 9.78
N SER A 64 2.78 18.22 8.46
CA SER A 64 1.84 18.89 7.58
C SER A 64 1.39 17.96 6.47
N PHE A 65 0.14 18.10 6.05
CA PHE A 65 -0.39 17.45 4.87
C PHE A 65 0.39 17.84 3.61
N ASP A 66 0.63 16.88 2.71
CA ASP A 66 1.33 17.12 1.45
C ASP A 66 0.49 16.70 0.25
N GLN A 67 -0.15 17.68 -0.41
CA GLN A 67 -1.00 17.41 -1.58
C GLN A 67 -0.23 16.71 -2.72
N ALA A 68 1.10 16.90 -2.83
CA ALA A 68 1.88 16.23 -3.86
C ALA A 68 1.94 14.70 -3.65
N ILE A 69 1.81 14.22 -2.41
CA ILE A 69 1.76 12.79 -2.09
C ILE A 69 0.43 12.20 -2.56
N ILE A 70 -0.71 12.84 -2.26
CA ILE A 70 -2.03 12.42 -2.77
C ILE A 70 -2.09 12.43 -4.29
N ASN A 71 -1.54 13.48 -4.92
CA ASN A 71 -1.51 13.56 -6.38
C ASN A 71 -0.73 12.39 -7.01
N ARG A 72 0.31 11.90 -6.33
CA ARG A 72 1.08 10.73 -6.78
C ARG A 72 0.36 9.42 -6.52
N ASP A 73 -0.27 9.29 -5.36
CA ASP A 73 -1.07 8.13 -5.01
C ASP A 73 -2.20 7.89 -6.04
N HIS A 74 -2.92 8.96 -6.41
CA HIS A 74 -3.92 8.89 -7.47
C HIS A 74 -3.31 8.82 -8.88
N GLY A 75 -2.06 9.24 -9.05
CA GLY A 75 -1.34 9.39 -10.31
C GLY A 75 -0.56 8.15 -10.78
N GLN A 76 -1.06 6.94 -10.52
CA GLN A 76 -0.40 5.66 -10.85
C GLN A 76 -0.43 5.34 -12.36
N GLY A 77 0.19 6.20 -13.18
CA GLY A 77 0.19 6.11 -14.65
C GLY A 77 0.84 4.84 -15.24
N VAL A 78 1.52 4.03 -14.43
CA VAL A 78 2.08 2.74 -14.85
C VAL A 78 1.00 1.79 -15.39
N PHE A 79 -0.23 1.87 -14.84
CA PHE A 79 -1.35 1.03 -15.27
C PHE A 79 -1.90 1.39 -16.66
N GLN A 80 -1.44 2.49 -17.24
CA GLN A 80 -1.82 2.92 -18.59
C GLN A 80 -0.80 2.46 -19.66
N GLN A 81 0.31 1.84 -19.25
CA GLN A 81 1.35 1.37 -20.16
C GLN A 81 1.00 0.02 -20.77
N SER A 82 1.37 -0.20 -22.03
CA SER A 82 1.39 -1.56 -22.58
C SER A 82 2.48 -2.40 -21.91
N PHE A 83 2.37 -3.73 -22.02
CA PHE A 83 3.40 -4.62 -21.50
C PHE A 83 4.80 -4.29 -22.05
N LEU A 84 4.91 -4.02 -23.36
CA LEU A 84 6.20 -3.69 -23.99
C LEU A 84 6.78 -2.38 -23.44
N GLN A 85 5.96 -1.33 -23.31
CA GLN A 85 6.39 -0.06 -22.73
C GLN A 85 6.87 -0.22 -21.29
N PHE A 86 6.14 -0.98 -20.48
CA PHE A 86 6.51 -1.27 -19.11
C PHE A 86 7.82 -2.07 -19.05
N SER A 87 7.91 -3.17 -19.80
CA SER A 87 9.05 -4.08 -19.80
C SER A 87 10.33 -3.37 -20.26
N ASP A 88 10.29 -2.59 -21.35
CA ASP A 88 11.46 -1.86 -21.86
C ASP A 88 12.01 -0.86 -20.83
N ARG A 89 11.11 -0.22 -20.05
CA ARG A 89 11.49 0.71 -18.99
C ARG A 89 12.07 -0.02 -17.76
N MET A 90 11.50 -1.17 -17.40
CA MET A 90 11.91 -1.93 -16.21
C MET A 90 13.19 -2.74 -16.45
N VAL A 91 13.38 -3.29 -17.64
CA VAL A 91 14.56 -4.09 -18.05
C VAL A 91 15.54 -3.23 -18.85
N SER A 92 16.00 -2.13 -18.26
CA SER A 92 16.92 -1.20 -18.93
C SER A 92 18.31 -1.84 -19.19
N ARG A 93 19.04 -1.32 -20.19
CA ARG A 93 20.41 -1.76 -20.51
C ARG A 93 21.36 -1.63 -19.31
N ASP A 94 21.18 -0.58 -18.50
CA ASP A 94 22.02 -0.34 -17.32
C ASP A 94 21.79 -1.41 -16.24
N ARG A 95 20.54 -1.87 -16.04
CA ARG A 95 20.24 -2.97 -15.11
C ARG A 95 20.79 -4.29 -15.62
N LEU A 96 20.68 -4.56 -16.93
CA LEU A 96 21.21 -5.77 -17.56
C LEU A 96 22.73 -5.88 -17.48
N THR A 97 23.45 -4.75 -17.47
CA THR A 97 24.92 -4.74 -17.31
C THR A 97 25.35 -4.70 -15.84
N THR A 98 24.63 -3.95 -14.99
CA THR A 98 25.00 -3.78 -13.58
C THR A 98 24.64 -4.99 -12.72
N GLY A 99 23.49 -5.63 -12.96
CA GLY A 99 23.02 -6.77 -12.19
C GLY A 99 24.03 -7.92 -12.10
N PRO A 100 24.52 -8.47 -13.23
CA PRO A 100 25.53 -9.54 -13.22
C PRO A 100 26.82 -9.16 -12.49
N ARG A 101 27.28 -7.92 -12.64
CA ARG A 101 28.46 -7.40 -11.93
C ARG A 101 28.24 -7.38 -10.41
N LEU A 102 27.06 -6.97 -9.95
CA LEU A 102 26.71 -6.97 -8.52
C LEU A 102 26.54 -8.40 -7.98
N MET A 103 25.96 -9.32 -8.76
CA MET A 103 25.90 -10.73 -8.41
C MET A 103 27.29 -11.32 -8.18
N GLN A 104 28.24 -11.05 -9.09
CA GLN A 104 29.63 -11.50 -8.95
C GLN A 104 30.31 -10.86 -7.73
N LYS A 105 30.16 -9.53 -7.58
CA LYS A 105 30.73 -8.79 -6.44
C LYS A 105 30.26 -9.33 -5.09
N HIS A 106 29.00 -9.74 -4.99
CA HIS A 106 28.37 -10.21 -3.74
C HIS A 106 28.11 -11.73 -3.74
N ALA A 107 28.84 -12.51 -4.55
CA ALA A 107 28.56 -13.94 -4.75
C ALA A 107 28.53 -14.74 -3.44
N ALA A 108 29.47 -14.49 -2.51
CA ALA A 108 29.50 -15.17 -1.22
C ALA A 108 28.29 -14.83 -0.32
N LEU A 109 27.77 -13.60 -0.40
CA LEU A 109 26.56 -13.21 0.31
C LEU A 109 25.34 -13.94 -0.27
N PHE A 110 25.19 -13.90 -1.60
CA PHE A 110 24.05 -14.55 -2.24
C PHE A 110 24.06 -16.06 -2.08
N ALA A 111 25.23 -16.72 -2.11
CA ALA A 111 25.34 -18.14 -1.84
C ALA A 111 24.84 -18.50 -0.43
N ARG A 112 25.16 -17.68 0.58
CA ARG A 112 24.62 -17.87 1.95
C ARG A 112 23.11 -17.64 2.02
N ILE A 113 22.61 -16.60 1.34
CA ILE A 113 21.16 -16.32 1.30
C ILE A 113 20.42 -17.48 0.63
N GLU A 114 20.93 -17.99 -0.49
CA GLU A 114 20.33 -19.12 -1.19
C GLU A 114 20.37 -20.40 -0.33
N GLN A 115 21.47 -20.68 0.36
CA GLN A 115 21.56 -21.81 1.29
C GLN A 115 20.56 -21.69 2.44
N GLN A 116 20.36 -20.49 2.98
CA GLN A 116 19.53 -20.27 4.16
C GLN A 116 18.03 -20.16 3.82
N TYR A 117 17.69 -19.51 2.72
CA TYR A 117 16.32 -19.14 2.38
C TYR A 117 15.80 -19.76 1.08
N GLY A 118 16.65 -20.42 0.29
CA GLY A 118 16.28 -21.04 -0.99
C GLY A 118 15.99 -20.04 -2.12
N VAL A 119 16.39 -18.77 -1.97
CA VAL A 119 16.15 -17.71 -2.97
C VAL A 119 17.41 -17.48 -3.79
N PRO A 120 17.40 -17.76 -5.12
CA PRO A 120 18.57 -17.58 -5.97
C PRO A 120 18.97 -16.11 -6.14
N ALA A 121 20.27 -15.89 -6.32
CA ALA A 121 20.86 -14.55 -6.52
C ALA A 121 20.17 -13.70 -7.62
N PRO A 122 19.83 -14.25 -8.82
CA PRO A 122 19.19 -13.47 -9.88
C PRO A 122 17.86 -12.84 -9.44
N VAL A 123 17.08 -13.52 -8.60
CA VAL A 123 15.78 -13.03 -8.11
C VAL A 123 16.01 -11.80 -7.22
N LEU A 124 16.89 -11.92 -6.24
CA LEU A 124 17.19 -10.83 -5.30
C LEU A 124 17.76 -9.60 -6.01
N VAL A 125 18.66 -9.82 -6.97
CA VAL A 125 19.27 -8.73 -7.73
C VAL A 125 18.27 -8.08 -8.68
N ALA A 126 17.33 -8.84 -9.27
CA ALA A 126 16.25 -8.26 -10.06
C ALA A 126 15.39 -7.32 -9.20
N PHE A 127 14.93 -7.76 -8.02
CA PHE A 127 14.18 -6.90 -7.10
C PHE A 127 14.97 -5.66 -6.70
N TRP A 128 16.23 -5.82 -6.28
CA TRP A 128 17.06 -4.68 -5.88
C TRP A 128 17.22 -3.64 -6.99
N GLY A 129 17.36 -4.10 -8.24
CA GLY A 129 17.42 -3.24 -9.42
C GLY A 129 16.09 -2.52 -9.70
N LEU A 130 14.96 -3.22 -9.61
CA LEU A 130 13.64 -2.65 -9.87
C LEU A 130 13.18 -1.66 -8.79
N GLU A 131 13.51 -1.91 -7.52
CA GLU A 131 13.05 -1.10 -6.40
C GLU A 131 13.86 0.19 -6.21
N SER A 132 15.17 0.15 -6.48
CA SER A 132 16.07 1.24 -6.06
C SER A 132 17.23 1.55 -7.00
N ASP A 133 17.26 0.93 -8.18
CA ASP A 133 18.43 0.98 -9.07
C ASP A 133 19.72 0.62 -8.32
N PHE A 134 19.66 -0.50 -7.61
CA PHE A 134 20.74 -1.01 -6.77
C PHE A 134 21.18 -0.03 -5.66
N GLY A 135 20.22 0.72 -5.11
CA GLY A 135 20.44 1.70 -4.04
C GLY A 135 20.81 3.11 -4.53
N SER A 136 20.90 3.35 -5.84
CA SER A 136 21.18 4.69 -6.38
C SER A 136 19.97 5.63 -6.33
N ASN A 137 18.75 5.09 -6.21
CA ASN A 137 17.51 5.83 -6.10
C ASN A 137 16.63 5.27 -4.97
N ASN A 138 16.70 5.86 -3.78
CA ASN A 138 15.92 5.42 -2.60
C ASN A 138 14.65 6.27 -2.37
N GLY A 139 14.23 7.03 -3.37
CA GLY A 139 13.17 8.02 -3.22
C GLY A 139 13.64 9.33 -2.54
N ARG A 140 12.75 10.32 -2.53
CA ARG A 140 13.03 11.69 -2.07
C ARG A 140 11.98 12.24 -1.10
N TYR A 141 10.99 11.42 -0.74
CA TYR A 141 9.87 11.83 0.09
C TYR A 141 10.15 11.48 1.55
N PRO A 142 9.94 12.41 2.50
CA PRO A 142 10.02 12.09 3.93
C PRO A 142 8.98 11.03 4.27
N ILE A 143 9.44 9.85 4.73
CA ILE A 143 8.58 8.67 4.95
C ILE A 143 7.41 8.99 5.89
N LEU A 144 7.68 9.66 7.01
CA LEU A 144 6.63 10.00 7.99
C LEU A 144 5.57 10.92 7.40
N ARG A 145 5.97 11.94 6.62
CA ARG A 145 5.01 12.83 5.95
C ARG A 145 4.19 12.08 4.91
N ALA A 146 4.82 11.17 4.16
CA ALA A 146 4.13 10.35 3.16
C ALA A 146 3.06 9.47 3.80
N VAL A 147 3.43 8.69 4.80
CA VAL A 147 2.50 7.76 5.47
C VAL A 147 1.44 8.52 6.26
N ALA A 148 1.75 9.66 6.86
CA ALA A 148 0.75 10.47 7.56
C ALA A 148 -0.26 11.13 6.61
N THR A 149 0.13 11.39 5.36
CA THR A 149 -0.74 12.04 4.37
C THR A 149 -1.75 11.07 3.74
N LEU A 150 -1.42 9.78 3.63
CA LEU A 150 -2.21 8.72 3.00
C LEU A 150 -3.27 8.15 3.95
#